data_AF-A0A8S9WIR4-F1
#
_entry.id   AF-A0A8S9WIR4-F1
#
_cell.length_a   1.000
_cell.length_b   1.000
_cell.length_c   1.000
_cell.angle_alpha   90.00
_cell.angle_beta   90.00
_cell.angle_gamma   90.00
#
_symmetry.space_group_name_H-M   'P 1'
#
loop_
_entity.id
_entity.type
_entity.pdbx_description
1 polymer ?
#
loop_
_entity_poly.entity_id
_entity_poly.type
_entity_poly.pdbx_seq_one_letter_code
_entity_poly.pdbx_strand_id
1 'polypeptide(L)' 'MEDIEKHKNWLKVLSLADESLRRKLAAAKALDLGWGGISTVARISGMSITTIRKGIQEL' A
#
# COMPACT_ATOMS: atom_id res chain seq x y z
N MET A 1 -5.16 4.01 -15.40
CA MET A 1 -4.04 3.21 -15.95
C MET A 1 -2.68 3.89 -15.71
N GLU A 2 -2.57 5.20 -15.86
CA GLU A 2 -1.31 5.94 -15.67
C GLU A 2 -0.70 5.86 -14.25
N ASP A 3 -1.55 5.81 -13.20
CA ASP A 3 -1.09 5.68 -11.80
C ASP A 3 -0.38 4.34 -11.51
N ILE A 4 -0.82 3.24 -12.14
CA ILE A 4 -0.26 1.90 -11.87
C ILE A 4 1.15 1.79 -12.44
N GLU A 5 1.38 2.35 -13.63
CA GLU A 5 2.70 2.29 -14.29
C GLU A 5 3.75 3.05 -13.48
N LYS A 6 3.38 4.19 -12.86
CA LYS A 6 4.25 4.95 -11.93
C LYS A 6 4.56 4.20 -10.62
N HIS A 7 3.77 3.17 -10.29
CA HIS A 7 3.84 2.44 -9.02
C HIS A 7 4.30 0.98 -9.17
N LYS A 8 4.66 0.57 -10.37
CA LYS A 8 4.97 -0.82 -10.73
C LYS A 8 6.03 -1.50 -9.88
N ASN A 9 7.09 -0.77 -9.51
CA ASN A 9 8.24 -1.36 -8.79
C ASN A 9 7.87 -1.81 -7.37
N TRP A 10 7.21 -0.96 -6.59
CA TRP A 10 6.82 -1.34 -5.22
C TRP A 10 5.63 -2.31 -5.22
N LEU A 11 4.74 -2.25 -6.21
CA LEU A 11 3.66 -3.23 -6.37
C LEU A 11 4.21 -4.64 -6.67
N LYS A 12 5.31 -4.76 -7.42
CA LYS A 12 6.01 -6.05 -7.57
C LYS A 12 6.53 -6.58 -6.23
N VAL A 13 7.19 -5.73 -5.43
CA VAL A 13 7.66 -6.12 -4.09
C VAL A 13 6.48 -6.52 -3.20
N LEU A 14 5.39 -5.76 -3.25
CA LEU A 14 4.14 -6.05 -2.52
C LEU A 14 3.58 -7.45 -2.85
N SER A 15 3.65 -7.86 -4.12
CA SER A 15 3.16 -9.16 -4.58
C SER A 15 4.02 -10.34 -4.10
N LEU A 16 5.30 -10.10 -3.83
CA LEU A 16 6.25 -11.10 -3.33
C LEU A 16 6.27 -11.17 -1.80
N ALA A 17 5.78 -10.14 -1.12
CA ALA A 17 5.78 -10.06 0.33
C ALA A 17 4.77 -11.02 0.97
N ASP A 18 5.13 -11.54 2.15
CA ASP A 18 4.18 -12.19 3.05
C ASP A 18 3.10 -11.21 3.54
N GLU A 19 2.06 -11.72 4.19
CA GLU A 19 0.92 -10.90 4.62
C GLU A 19 1.31 -9.76 5.58
N SER A 20 2.28 -10.00 6.47
CA SER A 20 2.72 -9.04 7.47
C SER A 20 3.51 -7.90 6.81
N LEU A 21 4.51 -8.25 6.01
CA LEU A 21 5.33 -7.30 5.28
C LEU A 21 4.50 -6.53 4.25
N ARG A 22 3.58 -7.20 3.55
CA ARG A 22 2.67 -6.57 2.58
C ARG A 22 1.85 -5.45 3.22
N ARG A 23 1.30 -5.72 4.40
CA ARG A 23 0.51 -4.76 5.17
C ARG A 23 1.34 -3.56 5.63
N LYS A 24 2.56 -3.80 6.13
CA LYS A 24 3.48 -2.73 6.55
C LYS A 24 3.98 -1.87 5.39
N LEU A 25 4.29 -2.48 4.24
CA LEU A 25 4.68 -1.76 3.02
C LEU A 25 3.54 -0.88 2.49
N ALA A 26 2.32 -1.40 2.46
CA ALA A 26 1.15 -0.62 2.06
C ALA A 26 0.89 0.56 3.02
N ALA A 27 1.07 0.34 4.32
CA ALA A 27 0.96 1.38 5.34
C ALA A 27 2.02 2.47 5.18
N ALA A 28 3.30 2.09 5.07
CA ALA A 28 4.39 3.05 4.83
C ALA A 28 4.12 3.88 3.57
N LYS A 29 3.68 3.23 2.48
CA LYS A 29 3.36 3.95 1.24
C LYS A 29 2.17 4.90 1.38
N ALA A 30 1.17 4.52 2.17
CA ALA A 30 0.03 5.38 2.43
C ALA A 30 0.42 6.62 3.26
N LEU A 31 1.33 6.46 4.22
CA LEU A 31 1.87 7.57 5.00
C LEU A 31 2.73 8.52 4.14
N ASP A 32 3.60 7.96 3.29
CA ASP A 32 4.44 8.75 2.35
C ASP A 32 3.62 9.65 1.41
N LEU A 33 2.44 9.17 0.99
CA LEU A 33 1.54 9.91 0.09
C LEU A 33 0.75 11.01 0.81
N GLY A 34 0.70 10.99 2.15
CA GLY A 34 -0.02 11.99 2.94
C GLY A 34 -1.54 11.92 2.76
N TRP A 35 -2.19 13.07 2.57
CA TRP A 35 -3.65 13.15 2.47
C TRP A 35 -4.18 12.32 1.28
N GLY A 36 -5.16 11.45 1.54
CA GLY A 36 -5.68 10.52 0.54
C GLY A 36 -4.77 9.34 0.22
N GLY A 37 -3.63 9.19 0.91
CA GLY A 37 -2.67 8.10 0.68
C GLY A 37 -3.28 6.71 0.90
N ILE A 38 -4.08 6.51 1.94
CA ILE A 38 -4.78 5.24 2.20
C ILE A 38 -5.71 4.87 1.04
N SER A 39 -6.55 5.80 0.60
CA SER A 39 -7.50 5.58 -0.50
C SER A 39 -6.76 5.31 -1.83
N THR A 40 -5.65 6.02 -2.05
CA THR A 40 -4.80 5.83 -3.24
C THR A 40 -4.16 4.45 -3.24
N VAL A 41 -3.52 4.05 -2.12
CA VAL A 41 -2.90 2.73 -1.97
C VAL A 41 -3.93 1.61 -2.08
N ALA A 42 -5.12 1.75 -1.48
CA ALA A 42 -6.19 0.76 -1.61
C ALA A 42 -6.59 0.55 -3.07
N ARG A 43 -6.78 1.65 -3.82
CA ARG A 43 -7.16 1.61 -5.23
C ARG A 43 -6.12 0.95 -6.13
N ILE A 44 -4.83 1.21 -5.91
CA ILE A 44 -3.75 0.72 -6.78
C ILE A 44 -3.23 -0.67 -6.38
N SER A 45 -3.29 -1.03 -5.10
CA SER A 45 -2.83 -2.34 -4.61
C SER A 45 -3.95 -3.38 -4.50
N GLY A 46 -5.21 -2.95 -4.53
CA GLY A 46 -6.38 -3.81 -4.28
C GLY A 46 -6.55 -4.23 -2.82
N MET A 47 -5.72 -3.71 -1.91
CA MET A 47 -5.83 -4.01 -0.48
C MET A 47 -6.98 -3.24 0.15
N SER A 48 -7.62 -3.84 1.15
CA SER A 48 -8.65 -3.15 1.92
C SER A 48 -8.06 -2.01 2.74
N ILE A 49 -8.85 -0.94 2.89
CA ILE A 49 -8.52 0.20 3.76
C ILE A 49 -8.25 -0.26 5.20
N THR A 50 -8.99 -1.27 5.69
CA THR A 50 -8.80 -1.83 7.04
C THR A 50 -7.44 -2.48 7.20
N THR A 51 -6.98 -3.25 6.21
CA THR A 51 -5.65 -3.86 6.23
C THR A 51 -4.57 -2.79 6.25
N ILE A 52 -4.67 -1.76 5.41
CA ILE A 52 -3.70 -0.66 5.37
C ILE A 52 -3.64 0.08 6.72
N ARG A 53 -4.80 0.37 7.33
CA ARG A 53 -4.88 0.99 8.67
C ARG A 53 -4.25 0.12 9.75
N LYS A 54 -4.48 -1.20 9.72
CA LYS A 54 -3.83 -2.12 10.64
C LYS A 54 -2.30 -2.09 10.46
N GLY A 55 -1.82 -1.99 9.23
CA GLY A 55 -0.39 -1.81 8.98
C GLY A 55 0.17 -0.53 9.58
N ILE A 56 -0.58 0.57 9.53
CA ILE A 56 -0.17 1.85 10.15
C ILE A 56 -0.07 1.69 11.68
N GLN A 57 -0.94 0.88 12.30
CA GLN A 57 -0.88 0.60 13.74
C GLN A 57 0.29 -0.33 14.14
N GLU A 58 0.85 -1.08 13.19
CA GLU A 58 1.95 -2.03 13.41
C GLU A 58 3.34 -1.47 13.07
N LEU A 59 3.39 -0.25 12.54
CA LEU A 59 4.62 0.52 12.30
C LEU A 59 4.96 1.36 13.53
#